data_AF-A0A5B2W312-F1
#
_entry.id   AF-A0A5B2W312-F1
#
_cell.length_a   1.000
_cell.length_b   1.000
_cell.length_c   1.000
_cell.angle_alpha   90.00
_cell.angle_beta   90.00
_cell.angle_gamma   90.00
#
_symmetry.space_group_name_H-M   'P 1'
#
loop_
_entity.id
_entity.type
_entity.pdbx_description
1 polymer ?
#
loop_
_entity_poly.entity_id
_entity_poly.type
_entity_poly.pdbx_seq_one_letter_code
_entity_poly.pdbx_strand_id
1 'polypeptide(L)'
;GWLRFAGRLMPGGTLPRRDTELVILRVAHLRRCAYEFEHHVRIGRRTGITRDDIHRIEAGPRAPGWTPRERALLHAVDVLHTERDLDDATWAELGTHLNEPAVIEFLLLAGHYDMLATFVNTLRIEPDQARR
;
A
#
# COMPACT_ATOMS: atom_id res chain seq x y z
N GLY A 1 0.59 -6.29 21.09
CA GLY A 1 -0.43 -5.22 20.97
C GLY A 1 -0.34 -4.57 19.61
N TRP A 2 -1.47 -4.08 19.08
CA TRP A 2 -1.61 -3.57 17.70
C TRP A 2 -0.51 -2.59 17.28
N LEU A 3 -0.19 -1.57 18.09
CA LEU A 3 0.88 -0.60 17.78
C LEU A 3 2.26 -1.23 17.57
N ARG A 4 2.61 -2.31 18.31
CA ARG A 4 3.89 -3.01 18.12
C ARG A 4 3.92 -3.80 16.81
N PHE A 5 2.78 -4.38 16.42
CA PHE A 5 2.64 -5.08 15.15
C PHE A 5 2.72 -4.09 13.98
N ALA A 6 1.90 -3.04 14.01
CA ALA A 6 1.89 -1.98 12.99
C ALA A 6 3.29 -1.37 12.82
N GLY A 7 3.96 -1.04 13.94
CA GLY A 7 5.32 -0.50 13.94
C GLY A 7 6.38 -1.39 13.29
N ARG A 8 6.17 -2.72 13.28
CA ARG A 8 7.05 -3.69 12.60
C ARG A 8 6.77 -3.82 11.11
N LEU A 9 5.59 -3.41 10.64
CA LEU A 9 5.29 -3.32 9.21
C LEU A 9 5.69 -1.95 8.64
N MET A 10 5.38 -0.87 9.38
CA MET A 10 5.76 0.50 9.03
C MET A 10 6.02 1.29 10.32
N PRO A 11 7.16 1.99 10.46
CA PRO A 11 8.26 2.11 9.49
C PRO A 11 9.36 1.02 9.64
N GLY A 12 9.15 0.01 10.49
CA GLY A 12 10.18 -0.99 10.85
C GLY A 12 10.23 -2.25 10.00
N GLY A 13 9.48 -2.30 8.89
CA GLY A 13 9.46 -3.43 7.95
C GLY A 13 10.75 -3.58 7.15
N THR A 14 10.87 -4.68 6.40
CA THR A 14 12.01 -4.98 5.52
C THR A 14 11.78 -4.56 4.07
N LEU A 15 10.52 -4.31 3.68
CA LEU A 15 10.22 -3.74 2.37
C LEU A 15 10.88 -2.36 2.22
N PRO A 16 11.42 -2.03 1.02
CA PRO A 16 11.90 -0.68 0.73
C PRO A 16 10.81 0.35 1.02
N ARG A 17 11.17 1.49 1.62
CA ARG A 17 10.21 2.54 2.00
C ARG A 17 9.29 2.97 0.86
N ARG A 18 9.80 3.03 -0.37
CA ARG A 18 8.98 3.37 -1.55
C ARG A 18 7.92 2.30 -1.82
N ASP A 19 8.28 1.02 -1.77
CA ASP A 19 7.35 -0.10 -1.96
C ASP A 19 6.27 -0.09 -0.87
N THR A 20 6.67 0.10 0.40
CA THR A 20 5.73 0.21 1.52
C THR A 20 4.69 1.30 1.27
N GLU A 21 5.11 2.51 0.88
CA GLU A 21 4.18 3.61 0.62
C GLU A 21 3.29 3.35 -0.60
N LEU A 22 3.79 2.73 -1.67
CA LEU A 22 2.96 2.39 -2.84
C LEU A 22 1.86 1.40 -2.49
N VAL A 23 2.16 0.36 -1.70
CA VAL A 23 1.18 -0.62 -1.22
C VAL A 23 0.10 0.07 -0.41
N ILE A 24 0.50 0.90 0.56
CA ILE A 24 -0.44 1.61 1.45
C ILE A 24 -1.32 2.57 0.67
N LEU A 25 -0.73 3.39 -0.19
CA LEU A 25 -1.46 4.37 -1.00
C LEU A 25 -2.46 3.68 -1.93
N ARG A 26 -2.10 2.54 -2.53
CA ARG A 26 -3.02 1.79 -3.39
C ARG A 26 -4.17 1.19 -2.58
N VAL A 27 -3.91 0.59 -1.42
CA VAL A 27 -4.96 0.10 -0.51
C VAL A 27 -5.90 1.25 -0.11
N ALA A 28 -5.35 2.37 0.36
CA ALA A 28 -6.14 3.53 0.79
C ALA A 28 -7.01 4.09 -0.35
N HIS A 29 -6.47 4.13 -1.58
CA HIS A 29 -7.21 4.55 -2.77
C HIS A 29 -8.39 3.60 -3.06
N LEU A 30 -8.15 2.29 -3.14
CA LEU A 30 -9.19 1.28 -3.39
C LEU A 30 -10.29 1.30 -2.31
N ARG A 31 -9.88 1.53 -1.05
CA ARG A 31 -10.79 1.65 0.09
C ARG A 31 -11.45 3.01 0.24
N ARG A 32 -11.13 3.99 -0.63
CA ARG A 32 -11.63 5.37 -0.54
C ARG A 32 -11.41 5.98 0.85
N CYS A 33 -10.26 5.68 1.46
CA CYS A 33 -9.88 6.12 2.80
C CYS A 33 -9.05 7.41 2.70
N ALA A 34 -9.72 8.56 2.79
CA ALA A 34 -9.07 9.88 2.63
C ALA A 34 -7.98 10.12 3.69
N TYR A 35 -8.25 9.75 4.95
CA TYR A 35 -7.30 9.93 6.04
C TYR A 35 -5.97 9.20 5.79
N GLU A 36 -6.02 7.91 5.44
CA GLU A 36 -4.80 7.14 5.14
C GLU A 36 -4.12 7.68 3.88
N PHE A 37 -4.89 7.94 2.81
CA PHE A 37 -4.32 8.40 1.55
C PHE A 37 -3.56 9.72 1.73
N GLU A 38 -4.17 10.72 2.38
CA GLU A 38 -3.52 12.02 2.61
C GLU A 38 -2.35 11.93 3.61
N HIS A 39 -2.47 11.08 4.64
CA HIS A 39 -1.39 10.84 5.57
C HIS A 39 -0.16 10.23 4.87
N HIS A 40 -0.38 9.23 4.02
CA HIS A 40 0.68 8.55 3.29
C HIS A 40 1.20 9.34 2.09
N VAL A 41 0.41 10.21 1.45
CA VAL A 41 0.94 11.17 0.47
C VAL A 41 1.99 12.08 1.14
N ARG A 42 1.74 12.53 2.38
CA ARG A 42 2.67 13.38 3.12
C ARG A 42 3.94 12.62 3.52
N ILE A 43 3.83 11.36 3.94
CA ILE A 43 4.99 10.51 4.28
C ILE A 43 5.77 10.16 3.01
N GLY A 44 5.09 9.66 1.98
CA GLY A 44 5.67 9.22 0.71
C GLY A 44 6.49 10.28 -0.01
N ARG A 45 6.12 11.56 0.10
CA ARG A 45 6.94 12.67 -0.45
C ARG A 45 8.36 12.70 0.10
N ARG A 46 8.57 12.24 1.35
CA ARG A 46 9.91 12.16 1.97
C ARG A 46 10.71 10.93 1.51
N THR A 47 10.05 9.99 0.85
CA THR A 47 10.63 8.72 0.38
C THR A 47 10.71 8.65 -1.15
N GLY A 48 10.44 9.77 -1.84
CA GLY A 48 10.56 9.89 -3.29
C GLY A 48 9.28 9.60 -4.07
N ILE A 49 8.11 9.44 -3.41
CA ILE A 49 6.82 9.41 -4.09
C ILE A 49 6.53 10.80 -4.67
N THR A 50 6.44 10.87 -5.98
CA THR A 50 6.20 12.11 -6.74
C THR A 50 4.71 12.39 -6.93
N ARG A 51 4.36 13.59 -7.40
CA ARG A 51 2.97 13.90 -7.79
C ARG A 51 2.50 13.00 -8.94
N ASP A 52 3.37 12.68 -9.88
CA ASP A 52 3.05 11.78 -10.99
C ASP A 52 2.80 10.36 -10.49
N ASP A 53 3.54 9.90 -9.49
CA ASP A 53 3.27 8.61 -8.85
C ASP A 53 1.87 8.58 -8.22
N ILE A 54 1.41 9.66 -7.59
CA ILE A 54 0.04 9.74 -7.06
C ILE A 54 -1.01 9.60 -8.17
N HIS A 55 -0.86 10.32 -9.28
CA HIS A 55 -1.77 10.16 -10.42
C HIS A 55 -1.74 8.75 -11.00
N ARG A 56 -0.56 8.12 -11.07
CA ARG A 56 -0.44 6.72 -11.51
C ARG A 56 -1.07 5.74 -10.51
N ILE A 57 -1.00 6.00 -9.20
CA ILE A 57 -1.63 5.16 -8.18
C ILE A 57 -3.14 5.17 -8.35
N GLU A 58 -3.72 6.34 -8.65
CA GLU A 58 -5.15 6.48 -8.95
C GLU A 58 -5.52 5.76 -10.25
N ALA A 59 -4.69 5.89 -11.30
CA ALA A 59 -4.89 5.19 -12.57
C ALA A 59 -4.68 3.66 -12.50
N GLY A 60 -3.91 3.19 -11.52
CA GLY A 60 -3.70 1.78 -11.21
C GLY A 60 -2.46 1.13 -11.85
N PRO A 61 -2.33 -0.20 -11.71
CA PRO A 61 -1.09 -0.94 -12.03
C PRO A 61 -0.71 -0.90 -13.52
N ARG A 62 -1.69 -0.68 -14.40
CA ARG A 62 -1.49 -0.58 -15.86
C ARG A 62 -1.02 0.80 -16.31
N ALA A 63 -0.95 1.78 -15.41
CA ALA A 63 -0.43 3.11 -15.75
C ALA A 63 1.04 3.03 -16.21
N PRO A 64 1.43 3.77 -17.26
CA PRO A 64 2.81 3.78 -17.72
C PRO A 64 3.73 4.48 -16.70
N GLY A 65 4.98 3.99 -16.61
CA GLY A 65 6.02 4.56 -15.75
C GLY A 65 6.32 3.74 -14.49
N TRP A 66 5.53 2.69 -14.19
CA TRP A 66 5.89 1.72 -13.15
C TRP A 66 7.01 0.78 -13.61
N THR A 67 7.98 0.56 -12.74
CA THR A 67 8.91 -0.56 -12.87
C THR A 67 8.14 -1.89 -12.82
N PRO A 68 8.70 -3.01 -13.33
CA PRO A 68 8.08 -4.32 -13.21
C PRO A 68 7.70 -4.68 -11.76
N ARG A 69 8.61 -4.40 -10.83
CA ARG A 69 8.39 -4.61 -9.40
C ARG A 69 7.21 -3.81 -8.86
N GLU A 70 7.17 -2.50 -9.09
CA GLU A 70 6.10 -1.64 -8.57
C GLU A 70 4.73 -2.05 -9.14
N ARG A 71 4.69 -2.38 -10.44
CA ARG A 71 3.47 -2.87 -11.07
C ARG A 71 3.00 -4.19 -10.47
N ALA A 72 3.90 -5.14 -10.22
CA ALA A 72 3.55 -6.42 -9.59
C ALA A 72 2.97 -6.22 -8.18
N LEU A 73 3.57 -5.33 -7.37
CA LEU A 73 3.06 -5.00 -6.03
C LEU A 73 1.66 -4.36 -6.10
N LEU A 74 1.48 -3.37 -6.98
CA LEU A 74 0.19 -2.68 -7.14
C LEU A 74 -0.88 -3.62 -7.69
N HIS A 75 -0.53 -4.49 -8.63
CA HIS A 75 -1.43 -5.51 -9.17
C HIS A 75 -1.86 -6.50 -8.09
N ALA A 76 -0.92 -7.02 -7.30
CA ALA A 76 -1.25 -7.92 -6.20
C ALA A 76 -2.14 -7.24 -5.13
N VAL A 77 -1.98 -5.94 -4.87
CA VAL A 77 -2.90 -5.18 -4.01
C VAL A 77 -4.32 -5.14 -4.60
N ASP A 78 -4.46 -4.91 -5.91
CA ASP A 78 -5.77 -4.92 -6.58
C ASP A 78 -6.45 -6.29 -6.48
N VAL A 79 -5.70 -7.37 -6.73
CA VAL A 79 -6.20 -8.75 -6.65
C VAL A 79 -6.61 -9.08 -5.21
N LEU A 80 -5.77 -8.78 -4.20
CA LEU A 80 -6.13 -8.99 -2.80
C LEU A 80 -7.36 -8.19 -2.37
N HIS A 81 -7.53 -6.97 -2.87
CA HIS A 81 -8.69 -6.15 -2.54
C HIS A 81 -10.00 -6.74 -3.10
N THR A 82 -9.94 -7.26 -4.31
CA THR A 82 -11.11 -7.76 -5.08
C THR A 82 -11.44 -9.20 -4.74
N GLU A 83 -10.46 -10.09 -4.83
CA GLU A 83 -10.63 -11.55 -4.72
C GLU A 83 -10.39 -12.08 -3.31
N ARG A 84 -9.74 -11.30 -2.44
CA ARG A 84 -9.34 -11.71 -1.07
C ARG A 84 -8.37 -12.89 -1.04
N ASP A 85 -7.72 -13.17 -2.15
CA ASP A 85 -6.71 -14.21 -2.33
C ASP A 85 -5.73 -13.80 -3.44
N LEU A 86 -4.65 -14.56 -3.63
CA LEU A 86 -3.77 -14.47 -4.79
C LEU A 86 -3.79 -15.80 -5.55
N ASP A 87 -3.95 -15.74 -6.87
CA ASP A 87 -3.75 -16.92 -7.71
C ASP A 87 -2.25 -17.26 -7.85
N ASP A 88 -1.97 -18.50 -8.29
CA ASP A 88 -0.59 -19.00 -8.46
C ASP A 88 0.24 -18.10 -9.38
N ALA A 89 -0.40 -17.49 -10.39
CA ALA A 89 0.25 -16.59 -11.33
C ALA A 89 0.73 -15.30 -10.63
N THR A 90 -0.13 -14.66 -9.84
CA THR A 90 0.21 -13.44 -9.10
C THR A 90 1.22 -13.72 -7.99
N TRP A 91 1.09 -14.86 -7.30
CA TRP A 91 2.08 -15.30 -6.33
C TRP A 91 3.47 -15.50 -6.96
N ALA A 92 3.53 -16.19 -8.11
CA ALA A 92 4.79 -16.40 -8.82
C ALA A 92 5.39 -15.09 -9.33
N GLU A 93 4.57 -14.16 -9.83
CA GLU A 93 5.02 -12.84 -10.27
C GLU A 93 5.68 -12.06 -9.11
N LEU A 94 5.05 -12.03 -7.94
CA LEU A 94 5.64 -11.44 -6.73
C LEU A 94 6.98 -12.11 -6.37
N GLY A 95 7.06 -13.43 -6.50
CA GLY A 95 8.28 -14.22 -6.24
C GLY A 95 9.46 -13.88 -7.15
N THR A 96 9.23 -13.25 -8.31
CA THR A 96 10.32 -12.74 -9.17
C THR A 96 10.99 -11.48 -8.61
N HIS A 97 10.35 -10.83 -7.64
CA HIS A 97 10.80 -9.55 -7.06
C HIS A 97 11.06 -9.64 -5.56
N LEU A 98 10.28 -10.45 -4.84
CA LEU A 98 10.34 -10.62 -3.40
C LEU A 98 10.75 -12.05 -3.06
N ASN A 99 11.57 -12.20 -2.02
CA ASN A 99 11.70 -13.50 -1.39
C ASN A 99 10.44 -13.80 -0.55
N GLU A 100 10.24 -15.06 -0.21
CA GLU A 100 9.03 -15.50 0.50
C GLU A 100 8.75 -14.72 1.81
N PRO A 101 9.72 -14.45 2.70
CA PRO A 101 9.47 -13.60 3.87
C PRO A 101 8.95 -12.19 3.53
N ALA A 102 9.46 -11.59 2.45
CA ALA A 102 9.01 -10.28 2.01
C ALA A 102 7.62 -10.32 1.34
N VAL A 103 7.26 -11.43 0.69
CA VAL A 103 5.87 -11.65 0.22
C VAL A 103 4.93 -11.72 1.41
N ILE A 104 5.28 -12.47 2.46
CA ILE A 104 4.47 -12.55 3.69
C ILE A 104 4.34 -11.17 4.34
N GLU A 105 5.43 -10.40 4.43
CA GLU A 105 5.37 -9.01 4.93
C GLU A 105 4.46 -8.13 4.07
N PHE A 106 4.53 -8.24 2.75
CA PHE A 106 3.64 -7.54 1.82
C PHE A 106 2.16 -7.87 2.08
N LEU A 107 1.82 -9.15 2.24
CA LEU A 107 0.45 -9.59 2.54
C LEU A 107 -0.05 -9.01 3.88
N LEU A 108 0.80 -9.06 4.91
CA LEU A 108 0.48 -8.50 6.23
C LEU A 108 0.32 -6.98 6.17
N LEU A 109 1.15 -6.28 5.38
CA LEU A 109 1.06 -4.84 5.18
C LEU A 109 -0.25 -4.46 4.47
N ALA A 110 -0.55 -5.09 3.34
CA ALA A 110 -1.77 -4.82 2.57
C ALA A 110 -3.02 -5.10 3.41
N GLY A 111 -3.08 -6.26 4.08
CA GLY A 111 -4.20 -6.64 4.95
C GLY A 111 -4.35 -5.72 6.16
N HIS A 112 -3.23 -5.26 6.74
CA HIS A 112 -3.26 -4.32 7.86
C HIS A 112 -3.92 -2.99 7.48
N TYR A 113 -3.54 -2.42 6.35
CA TYR A 113 -4.14 -1.16 5.88
C TYR A 113 -5.57 -1.34 5.36
N ASP A 114 -5.94 -2.52 4.83
CA ASP A 114 -7.33 -2.81 4.49
C ASP A 114 -8.24 -2.85 5.74
N MET A 115 -7.75 -3.47 6.81
CA MET A 115 -8.38 -3.47 8.12
C MET A 115 -8.44 -2.06 8.72
N LEU A 116 -7.33 -1.31 8.66
CA LEU A 116 -7.26 0.04 9.22
C LEU A 116 -8.19 1.00 8.48
N ALA A 117 -8.24 0.95 7.14
CA ALA A 117 -9.19 1.70 6.34
C ALA A 117 -10.64 1.41 6.73
N THR A 118 -10.97 0.15 7.03
CA THR A 118 -12.30 -0.23 7.54
C THR A 118 -12.61 0.48 8.85
N PHE A 119 -11.67 0.45 9.80
CA PHE A 119 -11.80 1.10 11.10
C PHE A 119 -11.94 2.63 10.97
N VAL A 120 -11.05 3.26 10.21
CA VAL A 120 -11.00 4.71 9.96
C VAL A 120 -12.29 5.21 9.31
N ASN A 121 -12.73 4.56 8.24
CA ASN A 121 -13.96 4.94 7.54
C ASN A 121 -15.21 4.71 8.40
N THR A 122 -15.25 3.63 9.18
CA THR A 122 -16.38 3.34 10.09
C THR A 122 -16.53 4.41 11.15
N LEU A 123 -15.41 4.90 11.69
CA LEU A 123 -15.40 5.97 12.68
C LEU A 123 -15.48 7.38 12.08
N ARG A 124 -15.46 7.51 10.75
CA ARG A 124 -15.47 8.79 10.02
C ARG A 124 -14.35 9.71 10.50
N ILE A 125 -13.15 9.14 10.64
CA ILE A 125 -11.97 9.93 10.99
C ILE A 125 -11.59 10.77 9.77
N GLU A 126 -11.65 12.08 9.93
CA GLU A 126 -11.29 13.05 8.90
C GLU A 126 -9.77 13.20 8.79
N PRO A 127 -9.24 13.45 7.58
CA PRO A 127 -7.83 13.81 7.39
C PRO A 127 -7.37 14.94 8.32
N ASP A 128 -6.10 14.89 8.72
CA ASP A 128 -5.52 15.98 9.51
C ASP A 128 -5.62 17.30 8.74
N GLN A 129 -6.08 18.34 9.42
CA GLN A 129 -6.04 19.69 8.86
C GLN A 129 -4.59 20.05 8.52
N ALA A 130 -4.38 20.59 7.32
CA ALA A 130 -3.07 21.12 6.95
C ALA A 130 -2.64 22.14 8.01
N ARG A 131 -1.50 21.88 8.68
CA ARG A 131 -0.88 22.87 9.56
C ARG A 131 -0.54 24.08 8.69
N ARG A 132 -1.24 25.20 8.95
CA ARG A 132 -0.97 26.51 8.35
C ARG A 132 0.42 26.98 8.73
#